data_AF-A0A8J7CX63-F1
#
_entry.id   AF-A0A8J7CX63-F1
#
_cell.length_a   1.000
_cell.length_b   1.000
_cell.length_c   1.000
_cell.angle_alpha   90.00
_cell.angle_beta   90.00
_cell.angle_gamma   90.00
#
_symmetry.space_group_name_H-M   'P 1'
#
loop_
_entity.id
_entity.type
_entity.pdbx_description
1 polymer ?
#
loop_
_entity_poly.entity_id
_entity_poly.type
_entity_poly.pdbx_seq_one_letter_code
_entity_poly.pdbx_strand_id
1 'polypeptide(L)'
;GGYLDAVLSIGERIIPKQGVILQIEDRDGKRVKYASKLKGEGFPIVVLIDEGSASASEILAGALKAAGYPIVGKNSFGKGTVQVTKDLKDGSTIKITVAKWLTPDGTWIHKKGIQPTLTVDQPEYFQAAPLHAETPLKREMNGSEVQNLQKVLAGLGYSLSRNDGYFDASTEAGVRLFSKIISCHRMSDKNRRKNYRNSSSRK
;
A
#
# COMPACT_ATOMS: atom_id res chain seq x y z
N GLY A 1 -8.28 6.19 0.20
CA GLY A 1 -9.08 7.42 0.45
C GLY A 1 -10.12 7.61 -0.62
N GLY A 2 -10.83 8.74 -0.63
CA GLY A 2 -11.84 9.06 -1.64
C GLY A 2 -13.10 9.73 -1.07
N TYR A 3 -14.15 9.79 -1.90
CA TYR A 3 -15.45 10.36 -1.53
C TYR A 3 -16.26 9.41 -0.64
N LEU A 4 -17.02 9.98 0.30
CA LEU A 4 -17.91 9.22 1.18
C LEU A 4 -18.99 8.46 0.38
N ASP A 5 -19.58 9.12 -0.62
CA ASP A 5 -20.66 8.52 -1.42
C ASP A 5 -20.16 7.32 -2.24
N ALA A 6 -18.92 7.35 -2.69
CA ALA A 6 -18.30 6.24 -3.41
C ALA A 6 -18.15 5.01 -2.50
N VAL A 7 -17.65 5.19 -1.26
CA VAL A 7 -17.52 4.06 -0.33
C VAL A 7 -18.88 3.56 0.14
N LEU A 8 -19.87 4.43 0.34
CA LEU A 8 -21.24 4.04 0.63
C LEU A 8 -21.82 3.18 -0.50
N SER A 9 -21.68 3.63 -1.76
CA SER A 9 -22.16 2.89 -2.93
C SER A 9 -21.53 1.50 -3.08
N ILE A 10 -20.23 1.39 -2.79
CA ILE A 10 -19.53 0.09 -2.77
C ILE A 10 -20.07 -0.77 -1.62
N GLY A 11 -20.10 -0.23 -0.40
CA GLY A 11 -20.54 -0.93 0.80
C GLY A 11 -21.98 -1.46 0.68
N GLU A 12 -22.88 -0.69 0.06
CA GLU A 12 -24.26 -1.07 -0.20
C GLU A 12 -24.42 -2.37 -1.00
N ARG A 13 -23.40 -2.74 -1.78
CA ARG A 13 -23.42 -3.89 -2.69
C ARG A 13 -22.68 -5.10 -2.15
N ILE A 14 -21.75 -4.92 -1.21
CA ILE A 14 -20.82 -5.98 -0.80
C ILE A 14 -20.90 -6.34 0.68
N ILE A 15 -21.40 -5.45 1.54
CA ILE A 15 -21.57 -5.76 2.95
C ILE A 15 -22.85 -6.62 3.11
N PRO A 16 -22.74 -7.87 3.58
CA PRO A 16 -23.86 -8.80 3.63
C PRO A 16 -24.89 -8.43 4.70
N LYS A 17 -26.07 -9.03 4.63
CA LYS A 17 -27.11 -8.99 5.68
C LYS A 17 -27.51 -7.58 6.13
N GLN A 18 -27.52 -6.63 5.20
CA GLN A 18 -27.80 -5.22 5.47
C GLN A 18 -26.90 -4.65 6.57
N GLY A 19 -25.67 -5.17 6.68
CA GLY A 19 -24.72 -4.76 7.70
C GLY A 19 -24.44 -3.26 7.66
N VAL A 20 -24.16 -2.69 8.83
CA VAL A 20 -23.80 -1.28 8.96
C VAL A 20 -22.45 -1.06 8.27
N ILE A 21 -22.37 -0.02 7.45
CA ILE A 21 -21.15 0.42 6.75
C ILE A 21 -20.37 1.37 7.67
N LEU A 22 -21.05 2.40 8.19
CA LEU A 22 -20.51 3.34 9.17
C LEU A 22 -21.62 3.98 9.98
N GLN A 23 -21.22 4.68 11.03
CA GLN A 23 -22.07 5.64 11.73
C GLN A 23 -21.42 7.02 11.67
N ILE A 24 -22.21 8.08 11.57
CA ILE A 24 -21.74 9.46 11.68
C ILE A 24 -22.28 10.03 12.99
N GLU A 25 -21.39 10.56 13.83
CA GLU A 25 -21.70 11.22 15.10
C GLU A 25 -21.41 12.72 14.96
N ASP A 26 -22.42 13.56 15.19
CA ASP A 26 -22.28 15.00 15.22
C ASP A 26 -21.80 15.53 16.58
N ARG A 27 -21.70 16.86 16.72
CA ARG A 27 -21.24 17.52 17.94
C ARG A 27 -22.15 17.27 19.15
N ASP A 28 -23.45 17.07 18.91
CA ASP A 28 -24.46 16.85 19.95
C ASP A 28 -24.56 15.36 20.35
N GLY A 29 -23.71 14.51 19.75
CA GLY A 29 -23.67 13.07 20.00
C GLY A 29 -24.75 12.29 19.25
N LYS A 30 -25.50 12.93 18.35
CA LYS A 30 -26.51 12.25 17.55
C LYS A 30 -25.82 11.40 16.48
N ARG A 31 -26.26 10.15 16.39
CA ARG A 31 -25.69 9.15 15.47
C ARG A 31 -26.65 8.81 14.33
N VAL A 32 -26.12 8.84 13.11
CA VAL A 32 -26.81 8.35 11.90
C VAL A 32 -26.07 7.12 11.39
N LYS A 33 -26.77 6.00 11.22
CA LYS A 33 -26.21 4.76 10.68
C LYS A 33 -26.46 4.67 9.18
N TYR A 34 -25.45 4.25 8.45
CA TYR A 34 -25.53 3.93 7.03
C TYR A 34 -25.37 2.42 6.89
N ALA A 35 -26.31 1.77 6.23
CA ALA A 35 -26.38 0.32 6.13
C ALA A 35 -26.40 -0.13 4.68
N SER A 36 -26.01 -1.39 4.48
CA SER A 36 -26.01 -2.00 3.17
C SER A 36 -27.41 -2.28 2.64
N LYS A 37 -27.54 -2.33 1.30
CA LYS A 37 -28.78 -2.74 0.63
C LYS A 37 -28.80 -4.24 0.32
N LEU A 38 -27.66 -4.92 0.41
CA LEU A 38 -27.54 -6.36 0.19
C LEU A 38 -28.19 -7.14 1.35
N LYS A 39 -29.31 -7.82 1.07
CA LYS A 39 -30.01 -8.65 2.08
C LYS A 39 -29.36 -10.01 2.30
N GLY A 40 -28.78 -10.58 1.25
CA GLY A 40 -28.25 -11.94 1.26
C GLY A 40 -26.86 -12.05 1.86
N GLU A 41 -26.31 -13.25 1.73
CA GLU A 41 -24.89 -13.50 1.96
C GLU A 41 -24.03 -12.73 0.95
N GLY A 42 -22.79 -12.47 1.34
CA GLY A 42 -21.81 -11.80 0.50
C GLY A 42 -20.92 -12.79 -0.25
N PHE A 43 -19.92 -12.24 -0.94
CA PHE A 43 -18.89 -13.02 -1.61
C PHE A 43 -17.73 -13.29 -0.63
N PRO A 44 -16.93 -14.35 -0.84
CA PRO A 44 -15.67 -14.49 -0.13
C PRO A 44 -14.76 -13.28 -0.47
N ILE A 45 -14.53 -12.41 0.51
CA ILE A 45 -13.75 -11.19 0.38
C ILE A 45 -12.59 -11.24 1.37
N VAL A 46 -11.42 -10.79 0.93
CA VAL A 46 -10.28 -10.45 1.77
C VAL A 46 -9.88 -9.02 1.46
N VAL A 47 -9.56 -8.22 2.48
CA VAL A 47 -9.15 -6.83 2.32
C VAL A 47 -7.67 -6.71 2.67
N LEU A 48 -6.88 -6.16 1.77
CA LEU A 48 -5.49 -5.78 2.03
C LEU A 48 -5.44 -4.30 2.43
N ILE A 49 -4.77 -4.00 3.55
CA ILE A 49 -4.57 -2.65 4.05
C ILE A 49 -3.11 -2.41 4.47
N ASP A 50 -2.75 -1.14 4.54
CA ASP A 50 -1.45 -0.65 5.01
C ASP A 50 -1.58 0.72 5.68
N GLU A 51 -0.47 1.31 6.11
CA GLU A 51 -0.43 2.64 6.75
C GLU A 51 -0.91 3.77 5.83
N GLY A 52 -0.89 3.57 4.51
CA GLY A 52 -1.42 4.51 3.51
C GLY A 52 -2.95 4.45 3.35
N SER A 53 -3.57 3.39 3.87
CA SER A 53 -5.01 3.19 3.81
C SER A 53 -5.71 4.18 4.76
N ALA A 54 -6.35 5.20 4.20
CA ALA A 54 -6.95 6.29 4.96
C ALA A 54 -8.39 6.62 4.54
N SER A 55 -9.20 7.12 5.48
CA SER A 55 -10.53 7.70 5.26
C SER A 55 -11.53 6.69 4.68
N ALA A 56 -12.06 6.91 3.48
CA ALA A 56 -12.98 6.01 2.80
C ALA A 56 -12.48 4.54 2.74
N SER A 57 -11.17 4.33 2.58
CA SER A 57 -10.60 2.97 2.61
C SER A 57 -10.76 2.30 3.98
N GLU A 58 -10.64 3.07 5.07
CA GLU A 58 -10.79 2.57 6.44
C GLU A 58 -12.25 2.30 6.79
N ILE A 59 -13.18 3.11 6.25
CA ILE A 59 -14.62 2.86 6.37
C ILE A 59 -14.95 1.49 5.76
N LEU A 60 -14.48 1.24 4.53
CA LEU A 60 -14.76 -0.02 3.84
C LEU A 60 -14.12 -1.22 4.56
N ALA A 61 -12.86 -1.09 4.98
CA ALA A 61 -12.16 -2.13 5.73
C ALA A 61 -12.85 -2.41 7.08
N GLY A 62 -13.25 -1.36 7.81
CA GLY A 62 -13.97 -1.51 9.07
C GLY A 62 -15.34 -2.18 8.92
N ALA A 63 -16.09 -1.83 7.87
CA ALA A 63 -17.36 -2.45 7.54
C ALA A 63 -17.21 -3.95 7.23
N LEU A 64 -16.24 -4.29 6.37
CA LEU A 64 -15.96 -5.68 5.99
C LEU A 64 -15.43 -6.49 7.19
N LYS A 65 -14.58 -5.90 8.03
CA LYS A 65 -14.11 -6.53 9.27
C LYS A 65 -15.27 -6.88 10.19
N ALA A 66 -16.19 -5.94 10.40
CA ALA A 66 -17.38 -6.16 11.23
C ALA A 66 -18.33 -7.22 10.64
N ALA A 67 -18.35 -7.37 9.32
CA ALA A 67 -19.08 -8.43 8.64
C ALA A 67 -18.36 -9.80 8.69
N GLY A 68 -17.20 -9.90 9.34
CA GLY A 68 -16.45 -11.14 9.53
C GLY A 68 -15.40 -11.44 8.46
N TYR A 69 -15.10 -10.50 7.55
CA TYR A 69 -14.09 -10.70 6.52
C TYR A 69 -12.66 -10.47 7.04
N PRO A 70 -11.67 -11.25 6.58
CA PRO A 70 -10.28 -11.05 6.94
C PRO A 70 -9.72 -9.72 6.42
N ILE A 71 -8.97 -9.05 7.29
CA ILE A 71 -8.18 -7.85 6.99
C ILE A 71 -6.70 -8.21 7.12
N VAL A 72 -5.96 -8.09 6.02
CA VAL A 72 -4.57 -8.53 5.91
C VAL A 72 -3.65 -7.31 5.70
N GLY A 73 -2.43 -7.36 6.23
CA GLY A 73 -1.40 -6.35 5.97
C GLY A 73 -1.02 -5.58 7.23
N LYS A 74 -1.00 -4.25 7.16
CA LYS A 74 -0.59 -3.38 8.29
C LYS A 74 -1.71 -2.48 8.78
N ASN A 75 -1.52 -1.94 9.98
CA ASN A 75 -2.49 -1.02 10.58
C ASN A 75 -2.72 0.21 9.69
N SER A 76 -3.98 0.60 9.53
CA SER A 76 -4.34 1.74 8.68
C SER A 76 -4.05 3.10 9.34
N PHE A 77 -4.21 4.19 8.58
CA PHE A 77 -3.76 5.53 8.96
C PHE A 77 -4.42 6.11 10.23
N GLY A 78 -5.72 5.93 10.43
CA GLY A 78 -6.48 6.47 11.55
C GLY A 78 -7.24 7.77 11.26
N LYS A 79 -7.80 7.96 10.07
CA LYS A 79 -8.59 9.16 9.76
C LYS A 79 -10.07 8.95 10.06
N GLY A 80 -10.46 9.22 11.31
CA GLY A 80 -11.82 9.06 11.85
C GLY A 80 -12.74 10.30 11.80
N THR A 81 -12.44 11.32 10.99
CA THR A 81 -13.17 12.60 10.98
C THR A 81 -13.74 12.94 9.61
N VAL A 82 -14.92 13.57 9.60
CA VAL A 82 -15.58 14.09 8.40
C VAL A 82 -15.30 15.59 8.32
N GLN A 83 -14.76 16.01 7.19
CA GLN A 83 -14.40 17.40 6.93
C GLN A 83 -15.28 17.95 5.81
N VAL A 84 -15.75 19.19 5.98
CA VAL A 84 -16.47 19.94 4.96
C VAL A 84 -15.63 21.14 4.58
N THR A 85 -15.60 21.41 3.27
CA THR A 85 -14.94 22.58 2.69
C THR A 85 -16.01 23.64 2.43
N LYS A 86 -15.78 24.87 2.89
CA LYS A 86 -16.70 26.00 2.69
C LYS A 86 -15.94 27.20 2.17
N ASP A 87 -16.40 27.76 1.06
CA ASP A 87 -15.83 28.98 0.50
C ASP A 87 -16.36 30.22 1.22
N LEU A 88 -15.48 31.19 1.45
CA LEU A 88 -15.76 32.46 2.09
C LEU A 88 -15.92 33.56 1.03
N LYS A 89 -16.54 34.66 1.43
CA LYS A 89 -16.90 35.77 0.51
C LYS A 89 -15.67 36.46 -0.10
N ASP A 90 -14.51 36.34 0.52
CA ASP A 90 -13.23 36.91 0.07
C ASP A 90 -12.45 35.98 -0.88
N GLY A 91 -13.04 34.83 -1.27
CA GLY A 91 -12.40 33.84 -2.13
C GLY A 91 -11.49 32.86 -1.40
N SER A 92 -11.35 32.97 -0.07
CA SER A 92 -10.66 31.96 0.73
C SER A 92 -11.56 30.75 1.01
N THR A 93 -10.95 29.63 1.41
CA THR A 93 -11.66 28.38 1.69
C THR A 93 -11.31 27.89 3.09
N ILE A 94 -12.32 27.55 3.89
CA ILE A 94 -12.13 26.92 5.20
C ILE A 94 -12.49 25.45 5.15
N LYS A 95 -11.63 24.61 5.74
CA LYS A 95 -11.88 23.18 5.91
C LYS A 95 -12.12 22.87 7.37
N ILE A 96 -13.36 22.53 7.71
CA ILE A 96 -13.81 22.35 9.09
C ILE A 96 -14.16 20.89 9.32
N THR A 97 -13.72 20.33 10.46
CA THR A 97 -14.20 19.03 10.92
C THR A 97 -15.56 19.19 11.56
N VAL A 98 -16.58 18.53 11.01
CA VAL A 98 -17.98 18.70 11.43
C VAL A 98 -18.55 17.49 12.15
N ALA A 99 -17.95 16.32 11.98
CA ALA A 99 -18.43 15.07 12.56
C ALA A 99 -17.31 14.05 12.71
N LYS A 100 -17.58 13.03 13.53
CA LYS A 100 -16.80 11.78 13.56
C LYS A 100 -17.52 10.75 12.70
N TRP A 101 -16.75 9.87 12.08
CA TRP A 101 -17.33 8.60 11.64
C TRP A 101 -16.84 7.48 12.55
N LEU A 102 -17.74 6.55 12.82
CA LEU A 102 -17.55 5.40 13.69
C LEU A 102 -17.71 4.14 12.85
N THR A 103 -16.98 3.10 13.23
CA THR A 103 -17.13 1.76 12.68
C THR A 103 -18.50 1.15 13.06
N PRO A 104 -18.90 0.01 12.47
CA PRO A 104 -20.22 -0.58 12.70
C PRO A 104 -20.56 -0.84 14.17
N ASP A 105 -19.56 -1.19 15.00
CA ASP A 105 -19.69 -1.41 16.45
C ASP A 105 -19.71 -0.09 17.26
N GLY A 106 -19.52 1.06 16.61
CA GLY A 106 -19.45 2.37 17.24
C GLY A 106 -18.04 2.81 17.65
N THR A 107 -16.99 2.06 17.29
CA THR A 107 -15.61 2.42 17.63
C THR A 107 -15.11 3.60 16.79
N TRP A 108 -14.56 4.62 17.46
CA TRP A 108 -13.90 5.74 16.82
C TRP A 108 -12.41 5.43 16.61
N ILE A 109 -11.99 5.33 15.35
CA ILE A 109 -10.65 4.88 14.95
C ILE A 109 -9.65 6.03 14.74
N HIS A 110 -9.99 7.26 15.13
CA HIS A 110 -9.13 8.40 14.88
C HIS A 110 -7.77 8.27 15.60
N LYS A 111 -6.68 8.45 14.86
CA LYS A 111 -5.28 8.21 15.28
C LYS A 111 -4.96 6.78 15.71
N LYS A 112 -5.89 5.83 15.50
CA LYS A 112 -5.72 4.41 15.84
C LYS A 112 -5.67 3.53 14.59
N GLY A 113 -6.51 3.82 13.60
CA GLY A 113 -6.64 3.00 12.40
C GLY A 113 -7.48 1.74 12.61
N ILE A 114 -7.57 0.96 11.55
CA ILE A 114 -8.15 -0.38 11.50
C ILE A 114 -6.99 -1.37 11.64
N GLN A 115 -7.01 -2.14 12.72
CA GLN A 115 -6.05 -3.21 12.92
C GLN A 115 -6.39 -4.40 12.01
N PRO A 116 -5.39 -5.00 11.33
CA PRO A 116 -5.59 -6.21 10.55
C PRO A 116 -5.96 -7.39 11.45
N THR A 117 -6.69 -8.35 10.91
CA THR A 117 -6.90 -9.66 11.55
C THR A 117 -5.69 -10.58 11.34
N LEU A 118 -4.94 -10.35 10.26
CA LEU A 118 -3.67 -11.03 9.98
C LEU A 118 -2.61 -9.99 9.61
N THR A 119 -1.67 -9.74 10.51
CA THR A 119 -0.57 -8.82 10.27
C THR A 119 0.45 -9.44 9.33
N VAL A 120 0.79 -8.74 8.24
CA VAL A 120 1.81 -9.16 7.28
C VAL A 120 2.65 -7.95 6.87
N ASP A 121 3.96 -8.05 7.08
CA ASP A 121 4.93 -7.07 6.61
C ASP A 121 5.27 -7.31 5.12
N GLN A 122 5.50 -6.22 4.39
CA GLN A 122 6.15 -6.32 3.09
C GLN A 122 7.62 -6.72 3.29
N PRO A 123 8.21 -7.47 2.34
CA PRO A 123 9.64 -7.75 2.35
C PRO A 123 10.48 -6.47 2.38
N GLU A 124 11.68 -6.53 2.95
CA GLU A 124 12.51 -5.33 3.17
C GLU A 124 12.82 -4.57 1.86
N TYR A 125 13.01 -5.29 0.75
CA TYR A 125 13.27 -4.69 -0.56
C TYR A 125 12.10 -3.88 -1.12
N PHE A 126 10.88 -4.05 -0.61
CA PHE A 126 9.71 -3.26 -1.03
C PHE A 126 9.89 -1.77 -0.73
N GLN A 127 10.64 -1.45 0.33
CA GLN A 127 10.97 -0.08 0.73
C GLN A 127 12.29 0.41 0.12
N ALA A 128 12.95 -0.40 -0.72
CA ALA A 128 14.20 0.00 -1.34
C ALA A 128 13.95 1.11 -2.37
N ALA A 129 14.70 2.19 -2.25
CA ALA A 129 14.65 3.27 -3.22
C ALA A 129 15.32 2.83 -4.53
N PRO A 130 14.92 3.37 -5.70
CA PRO A 130 15.73 3.25 -6.89
C PRO A 130 17.16 3.75 -6.61
N LEU A 131 18.16 2.98 -7.04
CA LEU A 131 19.56 3.34 -6.84
C LEU A 131 19.93 4.48 -7.81
N HIS A 132 20.18 5.66 -7.25
CA HIS A 132 20.64 6.86 -7.97
C HIS A 132 22.02 7.29 -7.46
N ALA A 133 23.00 6.39 -7.55
CA ALA A 133 24.34 6.71 -7.11
C ALA A 133 24.99 7.71 -8.10
N GLU A 134 25.17 8.96 -7.68
CA GLU A 134 25.91 9.97 -8.46
C GLU A 134 27.37 9.57 -8.64
N THR A 135 27.90 8.83 -7.67
CA THR A 135 29.24 8.24 -7.72
C THR A 135 29.15 6.71 -7.69
N PRO A 136 29.99 5.98 -8.46
CA PRO A 136 29.97 4.53 -8.42
C PRO A 136 30.28 3.99 -7.02
N LEU A 137 29.37 3.16 -6.48
CA LEU A 137 29.57 2.47 -5.21
C LEU A 137 30.70 1.43 -5.33
N LYS A 138 31.61 1.43 -4.36
CA LYS A 138 32.82 0.59 -4.33
C LYS A 138 33.05 0.05 -2.93
N ARG A 139 33.92 -0.97 -2.86
CA ARG A 139 34.38 -1.58 -1.61
C ARG A 139 34.90 -0.53 -0.62
N GLU A 140 34.70 -0.79 0.67
CA GLU A 140 35.05 0.07 1.81
C GLU A 140 34.20 1.35 1.93
N MET A 141 33.27 1.61 1.00
CA MET A 141 32.30 2.69 1.17
C MET A 141 31.27 2.33 2.24
N ASN A 142 30.83 3.32 3.01
CA ASN A 142 29.75 3.18 3.96
C ASN A 142 28.68 4.25 3.73
N GLY A 143 27.41 3.87 3.65
CA GLY A 143 26.32 4.82 3.51
C GLY A 143 24.96 4.19 3.23
N SER A 144 23.93 5.03 3.24
CA SER A 144 22.54 4.64 2.97
C SER A 144 22.36 4.04 1.58
N GLU A 145 23.11 4.49 0.57
CA GLU A 145 23.05 3.93 -0.78
C GLU A 145 23.58 2.50 -0.85
N VAL A 146 24.66 2.20 -0.12
CA VAL A 146 25.21 0.84 -0.01
C VAL A 146 24.23 -0.05 0.74
N GLN A 147 23.63 0.46 1.83
CA GLN A 147 22.61 -0.27 2.56
C GLN A 147 21.41 -0.59 1.66
N ASN A 148 20.95 0.40 0.89
CA ASN A 148 19.85 0.21 -0.06
C ASN A 148 20.20 -0.82 -1.14
N LEU A 149 21.43 -0.78 -1.67
CA LEU A 149 21.94 -1.79 -2.60
C LEU A 149 21.94 -3.20 -1.98
N GLN A 150 22.39 -3.34 -0.73
CA GLN A 150 22.39 -4.62 0.00
C GLN A 150 20.97 -5.16 0.16
N LYS A 151 19.99 -4.32 0.49
CA LYS A 151 18.57 -4.72 0.57
C LYS A 151 18.04 -5.22 -0.76
N VAL A 152 18.36 -4.54 -1.86
CA VAL A 152 17.97 -4.96 -3.22
C VAL A 152 18.62 -6.30 -3.58
N LEU A 153 19.92 -6.45 -3.37
CA LEU A 153 20.64 -7.70 -3.65
C LEU A 153 20.12 -8.86 -2.81
N ALA A 154 19.87 -8.66 -1.52
CA ALA A 154 19.26 -9.67 -0.66
C ALA A 154 17.85 -10.05 -1.16
N GLY A 155 17.04 -9.07 -1.56
CA GLY A 155 15.71 -9.30 -2.15
C GLY A 155 15.73 -10.07 -3.47
N LEU A 156 16.82 -9.96 -4.25
CA LEU A 156 17.05 -10.75 -5.46
C LEU A 156 17.60 -12.16 -5.17
N GLY A 157 17.80 -12.52 -3.90
CA GLY A 157 18.27 -13.84 -3.47
C GLY A 157 19.78 -13.98 -3.38
N TYR A 158 20.56 -12.90 -3.43
CA TYR A 158 22.01 -12.96 -3.19
C TYR A 158 22.29 -13.00 -1.68
N SER A 159 23.03 -14.01 -1.22
CA SER A 159 23.46 -14.09 0.17
C SER A 159 24.58 -13.08 0.45
N LEU A 160 24.29 -12.12 1.32
CA LEU A 160 25.25 -11.11 1.78
C LEU A 160 25.59 -11.36 3.25
N SER A 161 26.82 -11.01 3.67
CA SER A 161 27.20 -11.10 5.09
C SER A 161 26.68 -9.95 5.95
N ARG A 162 26.13 -8.89 5.34
CA ARG A 162 25.67 -7.68 6.05
C ARG A 162 24.63 -6.89 5.24
N ASN A 163 23.90 -6.04 5.96
CA ASN A 163 22.92 -5.07 5.46
C ASN A 163 23.04 -3.70 6.17
N ASP A 164 24.20 -3.44 6.77
CA ASP A 164 24.48 -2.28 7.63
C ASP A 164 24.94 -1.03 6.86
N GLY A 165 25.13 -1.16 5.54
CA GLY A 165 25.61 -0.07 4.69
C GLY A 165 27.11 -0.05 4.45
N TYR A 166 27.90 -0.98 4.99
CA TYR A 166 29.30 -1.09 4.65
C TYR A 166 29.53 -2.02 3.45
N PHE A 167 30.20 -1.54 2.42
CA PHE A 167 30.45 -2.26 1.18
C PHE A 167 31.61 -3.23 1.35
N ASP A 168 31.30 -4.45 1.78
CA ASP A 168 32.27 -5.53 1.97
C ASP A 168 32.48 -6.40 0.71
N ALA A 169 33.34 -7.40 0.82
CA ALA A 169 33.60 -8.36 -0.25
C ALA A 169 32.36 -9.17 -0.67
N SER A 170 31.43 -9.44 0.26
CA SER A 170 30.17 -10.14 -0.07
C SER A 170 29.25 -9.28 -0.94
N THR A 171 29.18 -7.98 -0.63
CA THR A 171 28.45 -6.98 -1.40
C THR A 171 29.05 -6.86 -2.79
N GLU A 172 30.38 -6.83 -2.90
CA GLU A 172 31.08 -6.82 -4.18
C GLU A 172 30.76 -8.07 -5.03
N ALA A 173 30.80 -9.26 -4.41
CA ALA A 173 30.47 -10.50 -5.08
C ALA A 173 29.02 -10.50 -5.60
N GLY A 174 28.06 -10.04 -4.77
CA GLY A 174 26.66 -9.89 -5.16
C GLY A 174 26.48 -8.96 -6.38
N VAL A 175 27.12 -7.80 -6.37
CA VAL A 175 27.09 -6.84 -7.50
C VAL A 175 27.70 -7.44 -8.77
N ARG A 176 28.83 -8.14 -8.66
CA ARG A 176 29.51 -8.78 -9.80
C ARG A 176 28.63 -9.87 -10.43
N LEU A 177 28.02 -10.72 -9.61
CA LEU A 177 27.11 -11.76 -10.08
C LEU A 177 25.89 -11.17 -10.78
N PHE A 178 25.25 -10.17 -10.16
CA PHE A 178 24.12 -9.47 -10.75
C PHE A 178 24.45 -8.84 -12.10
N SER A 179 25.60 -8.16 -12.20
CA SER A 179 26.08 -7.53 -13.44
C SER A 179 26.33 -8.55 -14.54
N LYS A 180 26.89 -9.72 -14.20
CA LYS A 180 27.13 -10.82 -15.15
C LYS A 180 25.82 -11.37 -15.71
N ILE A 181 24.80 -11.55 -14.87
CA ILE A 181 23.47 -12.04 -15.28
C ILE A 181 22.79 -11.04 -16.21
N ILE A 182 22.79 -9.74 -15.87
CA ILE A 182 22.18 -8.71 -16.73
C ILE A 182 22.90 -8.61 -18.08
N SER A 183 24.23 -8.68 -18.09
CA SER A 183 25.01 -8.67 -19.33
C SER A 183 24.66 -9.86 -20.23
N CYS A 184 24.58 -11.06 -19.65
CA CYS A 184 24.19 -12.27 -20.36
C CYS A 184 22.76 -12.18 -20.94
N HIS A 185 21.81 -11.63 -20.19
CA HIS A 185 20.44 -11.43 -20.64
C HIS A 185 20.36 -10.44 -21.82
N ARG A 186 21.06 -9.30 -21.74
CA ARG A 186 21.15 -8.32 -22.83
C ARG A 186 21.79 -8.89 -24.10
N MET A 187 22.75 -9.80 -23.96
CA MET A 187 23.34 -10.50 -25.11
C MET A 187 22.35 -11.47 -25.74
N SER A 188 21.57 -12.20 -24.94
CA SER A 188 20.51 -13.11 -25.41
C SER A 188 19.41 -12.38 -26.18
N ASP A 189 18.94 -11.23 -25.68
CA ASP A 189 17.94 -10.41 -26.35
C ASP A 189 18.44 -9.81 -27.68
N LYS A 190 19.70 -9.37 -27.72
CA LYS A 190 20.33 -8.93 -28.98
C LYS A 190 20.44 -10.07 -29.98
N ASN A 191 20.75 -11.28 -29.53
CA ASN A 191 20.82 -12.47 -30.39
C ASN A 191 19.43 -12.92 -30.87
N ARG A 192 18.39 -12.86 -30.04
CA ARG A 192 16.99 -13.08 -30.46
C ARG A 192 16.57 -12.07 -31.54
N ARG A 193 16.83 -10.78 -31.33
CA ARG A 193 16.50 -9.73 -32.32
C ARG A 193 17.28 -9.86 -33.63
N LYS A 194 18.53 -10.31 -33.59
CA LYS A 194 19.32 -10.63 -34.80
C LYS A 194 18.77 -11.85 -35.55
N ASN A 195 18.36 -12.90 -34.84
CA ASN A 195 17.80 -14.10 -35.46
C ASN A 195 16.45 -13.83 -36.14
N TYR A 196 15.59 -12.97 -35.56
CA TYR A 196 14.35 -12.53 -36.21
C TYR A 196 14.59 -11.68 -37.48
N ARG A 197 15.64 -10.85 -37.51
CA ARG A 197 16.00 -10.09 -38.72
C ARG A 197 16.57 -10.99 -39.82
N ASN A 198 17.38 -11.98 -39.47
CA ASN A 198 17.96 -12.92 -40.45
C ASN A 198 16.95 -13.95 -40.97
N SER A 199 15.90 -14.29 -40.21
CA SER A 199 14.80 -15.13 -40.72
C SER A 199 13.84 -14.37 -41.64
N SER A 200 13.78 -13.04 -41.53
CA SER A 200 12.94 -12.18 -42.38
C SER A 200 13.62 -11.73 -43.69
N SER A 201 14.90 -12.04 -43.90
CA SER A 201 15.62 -11.78 -45.16
C SER A 201 15.88 -13.05 -45.99
N ARG A 202 15.24 -14.18 -45.63
CA ARG A 202 15.30 -15.46 -46.35
C ARG A 202 13.92 -15.91 -46.88
N LYS A 203 13.01 -14.96 -47.13
CA LYS A 203 11.79 -15.18 -47.91
C LYS A 203 11.80 -14.26 -49.11
#